data_AF-A0A2P7QTD2-F1
#
_entry.id   AF-A0A2P7QTD2-F1
#
_cell.length_a   1.000
_cell.length_b   1.000
_cell.length_c   1.000
_cell.angle_alpha   90.00
_cell.angle_beta   90.00
_cell.angle_gamma   90.00
#
_symmetry.space_group_name_H-M   'P 1'
#
loop_
_entity.id
_entity.type
_entity.pdbx_description
1 polymer ?
#
loop_
_entity_poly.entity_id
_entity_poly.type
_entity_poly.pdbx_seq_one_letter_code
_entity_poly.pdbx_strand_id
1 'polypeptide(L)'
;MSHATLTQVVPLNANAAQRGLGYLAAAGTVLIWSVYFLSLRLGALSSLGPLDITLFRYAVPGLVLLPLLLARRARIRAVNPLWLLGMVLGAGLPFFLLSVLGMGLAPVVQGSTLIPGTAPLFVSLLAAWVFGQRVPAWRRLGLATVLAGVLCLLWQGMNESGELGLGQLLFLLCSLLWALFTICVRQSGLRPLEVAAVVTVPNGALVVAWLLFGQTPLTLGQVPMQEWLAQLLVQGLVVGLGAGFLFGYAIGRLGAEISAAIGSLTPVCATLLAWCWLGEQITPLTGLGLGLVTLGVIGASGLVSREGRARQENG
;
A
#
# COMPACT_ATOMS: atom_id res chain seq x y z
N MET A 1 -32.91 -0.69 23.12
CA MET A 1 -32.19 -0.04 22.00
C MET A 1 -31.94 -1.11 20.96
N SER A 2 -32.59 -0.96 19.80
CA SER A 2 -32.73 -2.00 18.76
C SER A 2 -31.38 -2.56 18.31
N HIS A 3 -31.32 -3.89 18.14
CA HIS A 3 -30.26 -4.64 17.47
C HIS A 3 -30.17 -4.22 16.00
N ALA A 4 -29.68 -3.00 15.72
CA ALA A 4 -29.29 -2.58 14.40
C ALA A 4 -28.08 -3.40 13.95
N THR A 5 -28.38 -4.58 13.40
CA THR A 5 -27.73 -5.24 12.27
C THR A 5 -26.28 -4.83 12.03
N LEU A 6 -25.34 -5.42 12.78
CA LEU A 6 -23.88 -5.32 12.57
C LEU A 6 -23.42 -5.72 11.15
N THR A 7 -24.33 -6.26 10.34
CA THR A 7 -24.10 -6.73 8.98
C THR A 7 -24.64 -5.78 7.89
N GLN A 8 -25.35 -4.69 8.24
CA GLN A 8 -25.82 -3.73 7.24
C GLN A 8 -24.81 -2.61 7.04
N VAL A 9 -24.34 -2.49 5.79
CA VAL A 9 -23.52 -1.36 5.34
C VAL A 9 -24.40 -0.11 5.37
N VAL A 10 -24.06 0.84 6.23
CA VAL A 10 -24.77 2.13 6.31
C VAL A 10 -24.68 2.81 4.94
N PRO A 11 -25.81 3.13 4.29
CA PRO A 11 -25.78 3.79 2.98
C PRO A 11 -25.12 5.16 3.10
N LEU A 12 -24.16 5.43 2.21
CA LEU A 12 -23.51 6.73 2.15
C LEU A 12 -24.46 7.74 1.51
N ASN A 13 -25.01 8.63 2.33
CA ASN A 13 -25.77 9.79 1.88
C ASN A 13 -24.81 10.87 1.37
N ALA A 14 -24.24 10.65 0.19
CA ALA A 14 -23.42 11.63 -0.52
C ALA A 14 -24.16 12.15 -1.75
N ASN A 15 -24.30 13.47 -1.88
CA ASN A 15 -24.88 14.08 -3.08
C ASN A 15 -23.93 13.96 -4.30
N ALA A 16 -24.41 14.29 -5.50
CA ALA A 16 -23.64 14.12 -6.74
C ALA A 16 -22.29 14.86 -6.72
N ALA A 17 -22.25 16.09 -6.18
CA ALA A 17 -21.02 16.86 -6.04
C ALA A 17 -20.03 16.21 -5.05
N GLN A 18 -20.51 15.69 -3.93
CA GLN A 18 -19.70 14.98 -2.93
C GLN A 18 -19.16 13.65 -3.48
N ARG A 19 -19.93 12.96 -4.34
CA ARG A 19 -19.45 11.78 -5.07
C ARG A 19 -18.37 12.16 -6.08
N GLY A 20 -18.54 13.24 -6.83
CA GLY A 20 -17.52 13.79 -7.73
C GLY A 20 -16.19 14.07 -7.02
N LEU A 21 -16.24 14.73 -5.85
CA LEU A 21 -15.06 14.93 -5.00
C LEU A 21 -14.46 13.61 -4.48
N GLY A 22 -15.30 12.61 -4.21
CA GLY A 22 -14.86 11.27 -3.85
C GLY A 22 -14.04 10.61 -4.96
N TYR A 23 -14.50 10.71 -6.22
CA TYR A 23 -13.76 10.19 -7.38
C TYR A 23 -12.44 10.92 -7.60
N LEU A 24 -12.43 12.25 -7.47
CA LEU A 24 -11.21 13.04 -7.54
C LEU A 24 -10.20 12.63 -6.44
N ALA A 25 -10.67 12.40 -5.22
CA ALA A 25 -9.82 11.93 -4.13
C ALA A 25 -9.27 10.52 -4.37
N ALA A 26 -10.09 9.61 -4.91
CA ALA A 26 -9.65 8.26 -5.28
C ALA A 26 -8.60 8.30 -6.40
N ALA A 27 -8.83 9.10 -7.45
CA ALA A 27 -7.87 9.30 -8.53
C ALA A 27 -6.55 9.92 -8.03
N GLY A 28 -6.64 10.94 -7.17
CA GLY A 28 -5.47 11.53 -6.51
C GLY A 28 -4.70 10.51 -5.67
N THR A 29 -5.39 9.61 -4.98
CA THR A 29 -4.76 8.52 -4.22
C THR A 29 -3.97 7.58 -5.14
N VAL A 30 -4.57 7.15 -6.26
CA VAL A 30 -3.90 6.29 -7.25
C VAL A 30 -2.65 6.96 -7.79
N LEU A 31 -2.73 8.25 -8.15
CA LEU A 31 -1.58 9.01 -8.63
C LEU A 31 -0.47 9.09 -7.57
N ILE A 32 -0.81 9.36 -6.30
CA ILE A 32 0.16 9.40 -5.22
C ILE A 32 0.83 8.04 -5.02
N TRP A 33 0.07 6.94 -5.04
CA TRP A 33 0.64 5.60 -4.91
C TRP A 33 1.49 5.20 -6.13
N SER A 34 1.12 5.63 -7.34
CA SER A 34 1.94 5.42 -8.53
C SER A 34 3.24 6.21 -8.48
N VAL A 35 3.18 7.49 -8.08
CA VAL A 35 4.37 8.33 -7.85
C VAL A 35 5.22 7.77 -6.72
N TYR A 36 4.63 7.13 -5.70
CA TYR A 36 5.38 6.47 -4.63
C TYR A 36 6.29 5.36 -5.17
N PHE A 37 5.79 4.44 -5.99
CA PHE A 37 6.62 3.36 -6.54
C PHE A 37 7.74 3.91 -7.43
N LEU A 38 7.44 4.96 -8.20
CA LEU A 38 8.41 5.65 -9.03
C LEU A 38 9.49 6.36 -8.19
N SER A 39 9.10 7.04 -7.12
CA SER A 39 9.99 7.69 -6.17
C SER A 39 10.85 6.68 -5.41
N LEU A 40 10.31 5.50 -5.06
CA LEU A 40 11.09 4.42 -4.48
C LEU A 40 12.17 3.92 -5.46
N ARG A 41 11.83 3.72 -6.73
CA ARG A 41 12.79 3.30 -7.77
C ARG A 41 13.86 4.36 -7.98
N LEU A 42 13.48 5.62 -8.13
CA LEU A 42 14.43 6.74 -8.23
C LEU A 42 15.32 6.84 -6.98
N GLY A 43 14.74 6.68 -5.80
CA GLY A 43 15.48 6.71 -4.54
C GLY A 43 16.49 5.56 -4.45
N ALA A 44 16.06 4.34 -4.78
CA ALA A 44 16.91 3.15 -4.78
C ALA A 44 18.04 3.19 -5.82
N LEU A 45 17.86 3.92 -6.93
CA LEU A 45 18.88 4.10 -7.97
C LEU A 45 19.76 5.35 -7.75
N SER A 46 19.36 6.25 -6.85
CA SER A 46 20.12 7.46 -6.53
C SER A 46 21.26 7.19 -5.54
N SER A 47 22.15 8.18 -5.37
CA SER A 47 23.17 8.15 -4.32
C SER A 47 22.63 8.44 -2.91
N LEU A 48 21.30 8.56 -2.74
CA LEU A 48 20.69 8.69 -1.43
C LEU A 48 20.79 7.38 -0.65
N GLY A 49 21.35 7.47 0.54
CA GLY A 49 21.46 6.33 1.43
C GLY A 49 20.09 5.85 1.92
N PRO A 50 19.94 4.57 2.30
CA PRO A 50 18.70 4.06 2.90
C PRO A 50 18.27 4.85 4.14
N LEU A 51 19.23 5.37 4.91
CA LEU A 51 18.98 6.22 6.07
C LEU A 51 18.28 7.53 5.68
N ASP A 52 18.70 8.18 4.59
CA ASP A 52 18.14 9.45 4.14
C ASP A 52 16.67 9.31 3.75
N ILE A 53 16.38 8.30 2.92
CA ILE A 53 15.02 8.08 2.40
C ILE A 53 14.08 7.60 3.52
N THR A 54 14.55 6.75 4.45
CA THR A 54 13.76 6.32 5.61
C THR A 54 13.48 7.48 6.58
N LEU A 55 14.42 8.41 6.73
CA LEU A 55 14.23 9.62 7.54
C LEU A 55 13.12 10.49 6.97
N PHE A 56 13.14 10.73 5.65
CA PHE A 56 12.07 11.44 4.97
C PHE A 56 10.72 10.75 5.13
N ARG A 57 10.70 9.41 5.00
CA ARG A 57 9.48 8.62 5.03
C ARG A 57 8.82 8.57 6.41
N TYR A 58 9.59 8.51 7.50
CA TYR A 58 9.06 8.25 8.83
C TYR A 58 9.32 9.37 9.84
N ALA A 59 10.49 9.99 9.83
CA ALA A 59 10.79 11.04 10.81
C ALA A 59 9.99 12.31 10.54
N VAL A 60 9.88 12.74 9.28
CA VAL A 60 9.11 13.94 8.90
C VAL A 60 7.62 13.82 9.27
N PRO A 61 6.86 12.82 8.76
CA PRO A 61 5.46 12.68 9.16
C PRO A 61 5.31 12.27 10.63
N GLY A 62 6.28 11.56 11.20
CA GLY A 62 6.30 11.21 12.63
C GLY A 62 6.35 12.46 13.51
N LEU A 63 7.21 13.43 13.20
CA LEU A 63 7.26 14.71 13.91
C LEU A 63 5.94 15.49 13.78
N VAL A 64 5.36 15.53 12.57
CA VAL A 64 4.07 16.20 12.33
C VAL A 64 2.92 15.54 13.10
N LEU A 65 2.92 14.20 13.20
CA LEU A 65 1.86 13.42 13.85
C LEU A 65 2.13 13.14 15.34
N LEU A 66 3.29 13.51 15.87
CA LEU A 66 3.64 13.32 17.28
C LEU A 66 2.63 13.98 18.24
N PRO A 67 2.20 15.25 18.04
CA PRO A 67 1.18 15.86 18.91
C PRO A 67 -0.13 15.08 18.90
N LEU A 68 -0.53 14.54 17.74
CA LEU A 68 -1.74 13.72 17.62
C LEU A 68 -1.61 12.41 18.39
N LEU A 69 -0.47 11.73 18.28
CA LEU A 69 -0.21 10.49 19.03
C LEU A 69 -0.28 10.73 20.54
N LEU A 70 0.33 11.82 21.02
CA LEU A 70 0.30 12.20 22.43
C LEU A 70 -1.11 12.55 22.89
N ALA A 71 -1.86 13.33 22.10
CA ALA A 71 -3.24 13.69 22.40
C ALA A 71 -4.20 12.48 22.40
N ARG A 72 -3.93 11.44 21.59
CA ARG A 72 -4.75 10.22 21.49
C ARG A 72 -4.14 9.01 22.21
N ARG A 73 -3.12 9.22 23.06
CA ARG A 73 -2.36 8.16 23.73
C ARG A 73 -3.22 7.17 24.52
N ALA A 74 -4.28 7.63 25.18
CA ALA A 74 -5.15 6.76 25.97
C ALA A 74 -5.89 5.74 25.09
N ARG A 75 -6.40 6.20 23.94
CA ARG A 75 -7.07 5.34 22.96
C ARG A 75 -6.08 4.36 22.32
N ILE A 76 -4.90 4.84 21.93
CA ILE A 76 -3.86 4.00 21.33
C ILE A 76 -3.40 2.92 22.31
N ARG A 77 -3.17 3.26 23.58
CA ARG A 77 -2.78 2.31 24.64
C ARG A 77 -3.86 1.27 24.98
N ALA A 78 -5.13 1.54 24.66
CA ALA A 78 -6.20 0.57 24.83
C ALA A 78 -6.22 -0.51 23.73
N VAL A 79 -5.51 -0.29 22.61
CA VAL A 79 -5.36 -1.28 21.54
C VAL A 79 -4.40 -2.39 21.99
N ASN A 80 -4.71 -3.64 21.64
CA ASN A 80 -3.84 -4.77 21.93
C ASN A 80 -2.43 -4.52 21.33
N PRO A 81 -1.34 -4.70 22.12
CA PRO A 81 0.02 -4.42 21.67
C PRO A 81 0.44 -5.23 20.44
N LEU A 82 -0.11 -6.43 20.24
CA LEU A 82 0.16 -7.24 19.04
C LEU A 82 -0.34 -6.56 17.76
N TRP A 83 -1.51 -5.90 17.81
CA TRP A 83 -2.02 -5.15 16.67
C TRP A 83 -1.21 -3.88 16.42
N LEU A 84 -0.77 -3.19 17.48
CA LEU A 84 0.13 -2.04 17.33
C LEU A 84 1.47 -2.47 16.71
N LEU A 85 2.05 -3.58 17.18
CA LEU A 85 3.29 -4.13 16.63
C LEU A 85 3.13 -4.53 15.17
N GLY A 86 2.04 -5.23 14.82
CA GLY A 86 1.74 -5.59 13.44
C GLY A 86 1.55 -4.38 12.53
N MET A 87 1.05 -3.24 13.04
CA MET A 87 1.04 -1.99 12.27
C MET A 87 2.44 -1.41 12.07
N VAL A 88 3.21 -1.32 13.15
CA VAL A 88 4.57 -0.74 13.16
C VAL A 88 5.50 -1.54 12.24
N LEU A 89 5.39 -2.86 12.19
CA LEU A 89 6.19 -3.71 11.31
C LEU A 89 5.63 -3.79 9.90
N GLY A 90 4.30 -3.89 9.76
CA GLY A 90 3.64 -4.18 8.49
C GLY A 90 3.64 -3.03 7.48
N ALA A 91 3.70 -1.78 7.94
CA ALA A 91 3.83 -0.58 7.10
C ALA A 91 4.98 0.35 7.52
N GLY A 92 5.81 -0.07 8.48
CA GLY A 92 6.97 0.67 8.94
C GLY A 92 8.28 0.24 8.29
N LEU A 93 9.39 0.38 9.04
CA LEU A 93 10.74 0.19 8.51
C LEU A 93 10.97 -1.14 7.78
N PRO A 94 10.52 -2.31 8.28
CA PRO A 94 10.73 -3.56 7.56
C PRO A 94 10.09 -3.55 6.16
N PHE A 95 8.84 -3.12 6.06
CA PHE A 95 8.14 -3.00 4.78
C PHE A 95 8.87 -2.05 3.83
N PHE A 96 9.26 -0.88 4.32
CA PHE A 96 9.85 0.14 3.47
C PHE A 96 11.28 -0.20 3.03
N LEU A 97 12.12 -0.72 3.92
CA LEU A 97 13.48 -1.14 3.58
C LEU A 97 13.45 -2.30 2.57
N LEU A 98 12.58 -3.29 2.76
CA LEU A 98 12.38 -4.35 1.76
C LEU A 98 11.88 -3.79 0.42
N SER A 99 11.00 -2.77 0.46
CA SER A 99 10.51 -2.11 -0.76
C SER A 99 11.63 -1.37 -1.50
N VAL A 100 12.48 -0.63 -0.78
CA VAL A 100 13.63 0.07 -1.36
C VAL A 100 14.64 -0.93 -1.94
N LEU A 101 14.97 -1.99 -1.20
CA LEU A 101 15.86 -3.05 -1.69
C LEU A 101 15.30 -3.74 -2.94
N GLY A 102 14.02 -4.11 -2.91
CA GLY A 102 13.36 -4.71 -4.08
C GLY A 102 13.34 -3.76 -5.28
N MET A 103 13.12 -2.46 -5.04
CA MET A 103 13.17 -1.43 -6.07
C MET A 103 14.57 -1.12 -6.58
N GLY A 104 15.64 -1.56 -5.91
CA GLY A 104 16.98 -1.57 -6.51
C GLY A 104 17.14 -2.69 -7.53
N LEU A 105 16.51 -3.84 -7.28
CA LEU A 105 16.73 -5.08 -8.02
C LEU A 105 15.75 -5.33 -9.18
N ALA A 106 14.54 -4.76 -9.11
CA ALA A 106 13.47 -5.04 -10.05
C ALA A 106 12.76 -3.75 -10.53
N PRO A 107 12.25 -3.73 -11.77
CA PRO A 107 11.51 -2.58 -12.32
C PRO A 107 10.27 -2.20 -11.51
N VAL A 108 9.80 -0.97 -11.67
CA VAL A 108 8.60 -0.42 -11.01
C VAL A 108 7.40 -1.32 -11.26
N VAL A 109 7.23 -1.81 -12.50
CA VAL A 109 6.09 -2.67 -12.88
C VAL A 109 5.98 -3.90 -11.99
N GLN A 110 7.10 -4.52 -11.64
CA GLN A 110 7.14 -5.69 -10.78
C GLN A 110 6.68 -5.33 -9.36
N GLY A 111 7.24 -4.26 -8.79
CA GLY A 111 6.91 -3.82 -7.42
C GLY A 111 5.49 -3.28 -7.29
N SER A 112 5.07 -2.41 -8.20
CA SER A 112 3.73 -1.84 -8.21
C SER A 112 2.65 -2.86 -8.49
N THR A 113 2.97 -3.99 -9.13
CA THR A 113 2.04 -5.09 -9.36
C THR A 113 2.02 -6.07 -8.20
N LEU A 114 3.18 -6.58 -7.79
CA LEU A 114 3.27 -7.64 -6.78
C LEU A 114 2.85 -7.15 -5.39
N ILE A 115 3.24 -5.94 -4.97
CA ILE A 115 2.94 -5.45 -3.62
C ILE A 115 1.42 -5.30 -3.40
N PRO A 116 0.71 -4.41 -4.11
CA PRO A 116 -0.73 -4.24 -3.89
C PRO A 116 -1.54 -5.39 -4.51
N GLY A 117 -1.07 -6.00 -5.60
CA GLY A 117 -1.80 -7.03 -6.32
C GLY A 117 -1.91 -8.36 -5.59
N THR A 118 -0.92 -8.70 -4.77
CA THR A 118 -0.97 -9.92 -3.93
C THR A 118 -1.50 -9.69 -2.53
N ALA A 119 -1.76 -8.43 -2.15
CA ALA A 119 -2.28 -8.12 -0.82
C ALA A 119 -3.62 -8.82 -0.52
N PRO A 120 -4.62 -8.86 -1.45
CA PRO A 120 -5.86 -9.59 -1.19
C PRO A 120 -5.65 -11.10 -0.99
N LEU A 121 -4.64 -11.69 -1.63
CA LEU A 121 -4.26 -13.09 -1.47
C LEU A 121 -3.74 -13.33 -0.06
N PHE A 122 -2.73 -12.58 0.38
CA PHE A 122 -2.17 -12.71 1.73
C PHE A 122 -3.18 -12.35 2.83
N VAL A 123 -4.00 -11.31 2.64
CA VAL A 123 -5.07 -10.96 3.59
C VAL A 123 -6.07 -12.11 3.73
N SER A 124 -6.48 -12.72 2.62
CA SER A 124 -7.43 -13.85 2.66
C SER A 124 -6.80 -15.07 3.33
N LEU A 125 -5.54 -15.37 3.04
CA LEU A 125 -4.79 -16.47 3.64
C LEU A 125 -4.64 -16.29 5.15
N LEU A 126 -4.16 -15.13 5.59
CA LEU A 126 -4.02 -14.79 7.01
C LEU A 126 -5.38 -14.80 7.72
N ALA A 127 -6.43 -14.26 7.09
CA ALA A 127 -7.76 -14.26 7.70
C ALA A 127 -8.37 -15.66 7.84
N ALA A 128 -8.16 -16.54 6.85
CA ALA A 128 -8.58 -17.94 6.94
C ALA A 128 -7.79 -18.69 8.02
N TRP A 129 -6.47 -18.48 8.09
CA TRP A 129 -5.59 -19.15 9.04
C TRP A 129 -5.80 -18.69 10.50
N VAL A 130 -5.87 -17.38 10.74
CA VAL A 130 -5.97 -16.79 12.09
C VAL A 130 -7.41 -16.79 12.61
N PHE A 131 -8.39 -16.49 11.76
CA PHE A 131 -9.79 -16.30 12.18
C PHE A 131 -10.73 -17.41 11.70
N GLY A 132 -10.25 -18.44 11.00
CA GLY A 132 -11.08 -19.52 10.49
C GLY A 132 -12.11 -19.09 9.45
N GLN A 133 -11.92 -17.93 8.80
CA GLN A 133 -12.91 -17.39 7.86
C GLN A 133 -12.97 -18.20 6.57
N ARG A 134 -14.18 -18.54 6.14
CA ARG A 134 -14.42 -19.22 4.86
C ARG A 134 -14.32 -18.23 3.71
N VAL A 135 -13.50 -18.55 2.72
CA VAL A 135 -13.36 -17.75 1.49
C VAL A 135 -14.47 -18.13 0.50
N PRO A 136 -15.35 -17.19 0.09
CA PRO A 136 -16.44 -17.49 -0.82
C PRO A 136 -15.95 -17.84 -2.23
N ALA A 137 -16.74 -18.60 -2.99
CA ALA A 137 -16.34 -19.17 -4.27
C ALA A 137 -15.89 -18.13 -5.31
N TRP A 138 -16.63 -17.01 -5.43
CA TRP A 138 -16.28 -15.91 -6.34
C TRP A 138 -14.92 -15.30 -6.01
N ARG A 139 -14.58 -15.18 -4.72
CA ARG A 139 -13.30 -14.64 -4.26
C ARG A 139 -12.16 -15.61 -4.55
N ARG A 140 -12.40 -16.92 -4.44
CA ARG A 140 -11.41 -17.95 -4.81
C ARG A 140 -11.00 -17.85 -6.28
N LEU A 141 -11.94 -17.60 -7.19
CA LEU A 141 -11.62 -17.41 -8.61
C LEU A 141 -10.71 -16.20 -8.83
N GLY A 142 -11.06 -15.03 -8.26
CA GLY A 142 -10.21 -13.84 -8.36
C GLY A 142 -8.81 -14.07 -7.77
N LEU A 143 -8.72 -14.72 -6.60
CA LEU A 143 -7.43 -15.07 -5.99
C LEU A 143 -6.62 -16.06 -6.82
N ALA A 144 -7.26 -17.02 -7.50
CA ALA A 144 -6.58 -17.94 -8.41
C ALA A 144 -6.02 -17.20 -9.63
N THR A 145 -6.74 -16.21 -10.17
CA THR A 145 -6.25 -15.35 -11.26
C THR A 145 -5.07 -14.48 -10.79
N VAL A 146 -5.12 -13.92 -9.58
CA VAL A 146 -3.97 -13.22 -8.98
C VAL A 146 -2.77 -14.16 -8.91
N LEU A 147 -2.95 -15.37 -8.38
CA LEU A 147 -1.87 -16.34 -8.25
C LEU A 147 -1.26 -16.71 -9.61
N ALA A 148 -2.07 -16.91 -10.65
CA ALA A 148 -1.58 -17.15 -12.00
C ALA A 148 -0.71 -15.99 -12.52
N GLY A 149 -1.15 -14.74 -12.31
CA GLY A 149 -0.37 -13.56 -12.67
C GLY A 149 0.94 -13.44 -11.89
N VAL A 150 0.94 -13.77 -10.59
CA VAL A 150 2.17 -13.81 -9.77
C VAL A 150 3.14 -14.86 -10.30
N LEU A 151 2.67 -16.07 -10.57
CA LEU A 151 3.51 -17.15 -11.10
C LEU A 151 4.11 -16.77 -12.46
N CYS A 152 3.34 -16.07 -13.31
CA CYS A 152 3.82 -15.53 -14.57
C CYS A 152 4.98 -14.54 -14.38
N LEU A 153 4.87 -13.63 -13.41
CA LEU A 153 5.96 -12.69 -13.08
C LEU A 153 7.16 -13.40 -12.46
N LEU A 154 6.97 -14.30 -11.50
CA LEU A 154 8.05 -15.05 -10.86
C LEU A 154 8.81 -15.94 -11.85
N TRP A 155 8.10 -16.55 -12.80
CA TRP A 155 8.70 -17.31 -13.89
C TRP A 155 9.67 -16.46 -14.70
N GLN A 156 9.32 -15.21 -14.99
CA GLN A 156 10.22 -14.27 -15.64
C GLN A 156 11.50 -14.06 -14.83
N GLY A 157 11.37 -13.77 -13.52
CA GLY A 157 12.52 -13.52 -12.65
C GLY A 157 13.46 -14.72 -12.56
N MET A 158 12.92 -15.93 -12.49
CA MET A 158 13.74 -17.15 -12.44
C MET A 158 14.55 -17.41 -13.72
N ASN A 159 14.06 -16.95 -14.88
CA ASN A 159 14.70 -17.19 -16.17
C ASN A 159 15.57 -16.03 -16.66
N GLU A 160 15.29 -14.79 -16.24
CA GLU A 160 16.04 -13.61 -16.69
C GLU A 160 17.25 -13.31 -15.80
N SER A 161 17.08 -13.15 -14.48
CA SER A 161 18.21 -12.91 -13.56
C SER A 161 17.87 -13.18 -12.09
N GLY A 162 18.87 -13.65 -11.33
CA GLY A 162 18.72 -13.86 -9.89
C GLY A 162 18.36 -12.58 -9.11
N GLU A 163 18.83 -11.42 -9.57
CA GLU A 163 18.48 -10.12 -8.99
C GLU A 163 16.99 -9.80 -9.17
N LEU A 164 16.45 -9.98 -10.38
CA LEU A 164 15.02 -9.78 -10.65
C LEU A 164 14.17 -10.71 -9.77
N GLY A 165 14.53 -12.00 -9.74
CA GLY A 165 13.86 -12.99 -8.88
C GLY A 165 13.89 -12.60 -7.41
N LEU A 166 15.04 -12.17 -6.89
CA LEU A 166 15.16 -11.68 -5.51
C LEU A 166 14.28 -10.43 -5.27
N GLY A 167 14.29 -9.46 -6.18
CA GLY A 167 13.44 -8.27 -6.09
C GLY A 167 11.95 -8.63 -6.01
N GLN A 168 11.49 -9.59 -6.81
CA GLN A 168 10.12 -10.08 -6.77
C GLN A 168 9.77 -10.77 -5.44
N LEU A 169 10.68 -11.57 -4.88
CA LEU A 169 10.47 -12.18 -3.57
C LEU A 169 10.37 -11.12 -2.46
N LEU A 170 11.22 -10.08 -2.51
CA LEU A 170 11.14 -8.96 -1.57
C LEU A 170 9.79 -8.22 -1.68
N PHE A 171 9.26 -8.05 -2.89
CA PHE A 171 7.93 -7.46 -3.10
C PHE A 171 6.79 -8.32 -2.57
N LEU A 172 6.88 -9.65 -2.66
CA LEU A 172 5.91 -10.55 -2.03
C LEU A 172 5.96 -10.47 -0.51
N LEU A 173 7.16 -10.39 0.08
CA LEU A 173 7.31 -10.15 1.53
C LEU A 173 6.73 -8.80 1.95
N CYS A 174 6.92 -7.75 1.15
CA CYS A 174 6.28 -6.45 1.37
C CYS A 174 4.75 -6.58 1.36
N SER A 175 4.19 -7.33 0.41
CA SER A 175 2.75 -7.56 0.37
C SER A 175 2.21 -8.32 1.59
N LEU A 176 2.96 -9.32 2.07
CA LEU A 176 2.62 -10.05 3.31
C LEU A 176 2.62 -9.12 4.53
N LEU A 177 3.65 -8.27 4.67
CA LEU A 177 3.72 -7.25 5.72
C LEU A 177 2.56 -6.27 5.64
N TRP A 178 2.21 -5.82 4.42
CA TRP A 178 1.06 -4.96 4.19
C TRP A 178 -0.25 -5.65 4.57
N ALA A 179 -0.42 -6.94 4.22
CA ALA A 179 -1.58 -7.71 4.62
C ALA A 179 -1.72 -7.80 6.14
N LEU A 180 -0.62 -8.06 6.86
CA LEU A 180 -0.58 -8.04 8.32
C LEU A 180 -1.01 -6.65 8.86
N PHE A 181 -0.45 -5.57 8.30
CA PHE A 181 -0.83 -4.20 8.65
C PHE A 181 -2.34 -3.98 8.49
N THR A 182 -2.93 -4.35 7.35
CA THR A 182 -4.37 -4.11 7.09
C THR A 182 -5.27 -4.87 8.07
N ILE A 183 -4.91 -6.10 8.45
CA ILE A 183 -5.64 -6.88 9.47
C ILE A 183 -5.53 -6.19 10.83
N CYS A 184 -4.32 -5.78 11.24
CA CYS A 184 -4.10 -5.11 12.51
C CYS A 184 -4.86 -3.77 12.60
N VAL A 185 -4.84 -2.98 11.52
CA VAL A 185 -5.63 -1.73 11.41
C VAL A 185 -7.11 -2.02 11.64
N ARG A 186 -7.66 -3.03 10.96
CA ARG A 186 -9.07 -3.41 11.12
C ARG A 186 -9.41 -3.82 12.55
N GLN A 187 -8.55 -4.59 13.21
CA GLN A 187 -8.78 -5.05 14.58
C GLN A 187 -8.58 -3.96 15.65
N SER A 188 -7.82 -2.92 15.33
CA SER A 188 -7.56 -1.83 16.28
C SER A 188 -8.70 -0.84 16.47
N GLY A 189 -9.56 -0.67 15.44
CA GLY A 189 -10.57 0.38 15.42
C GLY A 189 -10.01 1.82 15.45
N LEU A 190 -8.72 2.01 15.16
CA LEU A 190 -8.10 3.33 15.08
C LEU A 190 -8.53 4.08 13.81
N ARG A 191 -8.59 5.42 13.92
CA ARG A 191 -8.86 6.30 12.77
C ARG A 191 -7.64 6.38 11.86
N PRO A 192 -7.78 6.72 10.56
CA PRO A 192 -6.66 6.75 9.60
C PRO A 192 -5.44 7.57 10.06
N LEU A 193 -5.65 8.76 10.64
CA LEU A 193 -4.56 9.60 11.16
C LEU A 193 -3.93 9.02 12.44
N GLU A 194 -4.70 8.31 13.27
CA GLU A 194 -4.16 7.61 14.45
C GLU A 194 -3.29 6.42 14.01
N VAL A 195 -3.71 5.68 12.99
CA VAL A 195 -2.91 4.61 12.36
C VAL A 195 -1.62 5.18 11.77
N ALA A 196 -1.70 6.27 11.00
CA ALA A 196 -0.52 6.93 10.45
C ALA A 196 0.46 7.36 11.54
N ALA A 197 -0.06 7.89 12.66
CA ALA A 197 0.77 8.28 13.80
C ALA A 197 1.41 7.06 14.49
N VAL A 198 0.67 5.97 14.70
CA VAL A 198 1.17 4.70 15.27
C VAL A 198 2.28 4.09 14.41
N VAL A 199 2.20 4.23 13.08
CA VAL A 199 3.26 3.74 12.18
C VAL A 199 4.43 4.72 12.16
N THR A 200 4.20 6.00 11.92
CA THR A 200 5.28 6.96 11.62
C THR A 200 6.07 7.40 12.84
N VAL A 201 5.44 7.60 14.00
CA VAL A 201 6.14 8.12 15.19
C VAL A 201 7.17 7.12 15.75
N PRO A 202 6.84 5.84 16.00
CA PRO A 202 7.83 4.88 16.51
C PRO A 202 8.92 4.58 15.47
N ASN A 203 8.56 4.41 14.20
CA ASN A 203 9.55 4.20 13.14
C ASN A 203 10.44 5.43 12.94
N GLY A 204 9.89 6.64 13.02
CA GLY A 204 10.65 7.88 12.94
C GLY A 204 11.62 8.03 14.11
N ALA A 205 11.20 7.68 15.34
CA ALA A 205 12.09 7.64 16.49
C ALA A 205 13.23 6.62 16.32
N LEU A 206 12.94 5.43 15.76
CA LEU A 206 13.96 4.43 15.44
C LEU A 206 14.94 4.93 14.38
N VAL A 207 14.48 5.63 13.34
CA VAL A 207 15.36 6.22 12.32
C VAL A 207 16.23 7.34 12.91
N VAL A 208 15.67 8.19 13.76
CA VAL A 208 16.45 9.23 14.46
C VAL A 208 17.49 8.59 15.38
N ALA A 209 17.15 7.51 16.08
CA ALA A 209 18.12 6.74 16.85
C ALA A 209 19.21 6.12 15.95
N TRP A 210 18.84 5.58 14.79
CA TRP A 210 19.79 5.06 13.80
C TRP A 210 20.73 6.17 13.30
N LEU A 211 20.24 7.38 13.06
CA LEU A 211 21.06 8.54 12.70
C LEU A 211 22.04 8.93 13.82
N LEU A 212 21.57 9.00 15.07
CA LEU A 212 22.38 9.48 16.19
C LEU A 212 23.43 8.45 16.65
N PHE A 213 23.13 7.15 16.55
CA PHE A 213 23.95 6.08 17.12
C PHE A 213 24.56 5.12 16.10
N GLY A 214 24.03 5.07 14.87
CA GLY A 214 24.35 4.03 13.89
C GLY A 214 25.60 4.27 13.05
N GLN A 215 26.38 5.32 13.33
CA GLN A 215 27.62 5.69 12.61
C GLN A 215 27.47 5.80 11.07
N THR A 216 26.23 5.74 10.55
CA THR A 216 25.94 5.77 9.13
C THR A 216 25.79 7.24 8.73
N PRO A 217 26.68 7.79 7.88
CA PRO A 217 26.59 9.19 7.51
C PRO A 217 25.37 9.43 6.61
N LEU A 218 24.77 10.61 6.73
CA LEU A 218 23.82 11.11 5.75
C LEU A 218 24.54 11.33 4.41
N THR A 219 23.89 11.00 3.29
CA THR A 219 24.48 11.21 1.95
C THR A 219 23.87 12.41 1.22
N LEU A 220 23.02 13.20 1.89
CA LEU A 220 22.39 14.42 1.37
C LEU A 220 23.37 15.42 0.74
N GLY A 221 24.59 15.52 1.26
CA GLY A 221 25.62 16.42 0.71
C GLY A 221 26.23 15.96 -0.61
N GLN A 222 26.00 14.70 -1.00
CA GLN A 222 26.47 14.09 -2.24
C GLN A 222 25.45 14.22 -3.37
N VAL A 223 24.23 14.68 -3.05
CA VAL A 223 23.09 14.74 -3.97
C VAL A 223 22.63 16.18 -4.11
N PRO A 224 22.29 16.66 -5.33
CA PRO A 224 21.77 18.01 -5.52
C PRO A 224 20.55 18.28 -4.64
N MET A 225 20.45 19.51 -4.11
CA MET A 225 19.37 19.91 -3.20
C MET A 225 17.97 19.62 -3.74
N GLN A 226 17.78 19.85 -5.04
CA GLN A 226 16.51 19.66 -5.72
C GLN A 226 16.07 18.18 -5.70
N GLU A 227 17.01 17.24 -5.84
CA GLU A 227 16.71 15.81 -5.87
C GLU A 227 16.29 15.29 -4.50
N TRP A 228 17.06 15.60 -3.45
CA TRP A 228 16.70 15.14 -2.10
C TRP A 228 15.49 15.88 -1.54
N LEU A 229 15.26 17.15 -1.91
CA LEU A 229 14.06 17.89 -1.52
C LEU A 229 12.81 17.30 -2.18
N ALA A 230 12.89 16.91 -3.46
CA ALA A 230 11.79 16.21 -4.13
C ALA A 230 11.45 14.89 -3.42
N GLN A 231 12.46 14.10 -3.05
CA GLN A 231 12.26 12.87 -2.28
C GLN A 231 11.66 13.13 -0.90
N LEU A 232 12.11 14.17 -0.20
CA LEU A 232 11.54 14.59 1.09
C LEU A 232 10.06 14.93 0.98
N LEU A 233 9.69 15.74 -0.01
CA LEU A 233 8.30 16.17 -0.23
C LEU A 233 7.42 14.97 -0.61
N VAL A 234 7.87 14.14 -1.55
CA VAL A 234 7.12 12.98 -2.01
C VAL A 234 6.96 11.96 -0.89
N GLN A 235 8.05 11.50 -0.28
CA GLN A 235 8.02 10.41 0.71
C GLN A 235 7.37 10.85 2.02
N GLY A 236 7.71 12.04 2.50
CA GLY A 236 7.29 12.54 3.81
C GLY A 236 5.89 13.13 3.84
N LEU A 237 5.56 14.02 2.90
CA LEU A 237 4.29 14.75 2.93
C LEU A 237 3.24 14.12 2.02
N VAL A 238 3.55 13.97 0.73
CA VAL A 238 2.57 13.54 -0.27
C VAL A 238 2.14 12.08 0.00
N VAL A 239 3.11 11.17 0.11
CA VAL A 239 2.84 9.75 0.38
C VAL A 239 2.64 9.51 1.88
N GLY A 240 3.41 10.20 2.74
CA GLY A 240 3.36 9.98 4.20
C GLY A 240 2.06 10.45 4.86
N LEU A 241 1.47 11.54 4.37
CA LEU A 241 0.25 12.12 4.94
C LEU A 241 -0.89 12.21 3.93
N GLY A 242 -0.60 12.70 2.72
CA GLY A 242 -1.60 12.99 1.69
C GLY A 242 -2.37 11.76 1.21
N ALA A 243 -1.68 10.65 0.95
CA ALA A 243 -2.28 9.41 0.47
C ALA A 243 -3.38 8.88 1.41
N GLY A 244 -3.09 8.81 2.72
CA GLY A 244 -4.04 8.31 3.72
C GLY A 244 -5.26 9.22 3.88
N PHE A 245 -5.07 10.53 3.79
CA PHE A 245 -6.16 11.50 3.85
C PHE A 245 -7.11 11.38 2.64
N LEU A 246 -6.56 11.41 1.41
CA LEU A 246 -7.36 11.31 0.19
C LEU A 246 -8.09 9.97 0.10
N PHE A 247 -7.41 8.88 0.46
CA PHE A 247 -8.02 7.55 0.43
C PHE A 247 -9.13 7.42 1.48
N GLY A 248 -8.90 7.91 2.70
CA GLY A 248 -9.93 7.95 3.74
C GLY A 248 -11.14 8.79 3.33
N TYR A 249 -10.90 9.92 2.66
CA TYR A 249 -11.96 10.77 2.12
C TYR A 249 -12.75 10.06 1.01
N ALA A 250 -12.06 9.39 0.08
CA ALA A 250 -12.69 8.59 -0.97
C ALA A 250 -13.58 7.48 -0.38
N ILE A 251 -13.09 6.74 0.60
CA ILE A 251 -13.87 5.71 1.31
C ILE A 251 -15.12 6.32 1.95
N GLY A 252 -15.00 7.49 2.59
CA GLY A 252 -16.12 8.17 3.22
C GLY A 252 -17.21 8.66 2.25
N ARG A 253 -16.91 8.80 0.95
CA ARG A 253 -17.85 9.33 -0.06
C ARG A 253 -18.32 8.29 -1.07
N LEU A 254 -17.46 7.34 -1.42
CA LEU A 254 -17.71 6.30 -2.43
C LEU A 254 -17.88 4.91 -1.82
N GLY A 255 -17.45 4.71 -0.58
CA GLY A 255 -17.37 3.40 0.05
C GLY A 255 -16.05 2.70 -0.22
N ALA A 256 -15.73 1.71 0.62
CA ALA A 256 -14.48 0.97 0.55
C ALA A 256 -14.33 0.15 -0.74
N GLU A 257 -15.44 -0.40 -1.26
CA GLU A 257 -15.45 -1.25 -2.46
C GLU A 257 -15.04 -0.46 -3.71
N ILE A 258 -15.72 0.65 -4.00
CA ILE A 258 -15.40 1.51 -5.16
C ILE A 258 -13.99 2.10 -5.01
N SER A 259 -13.61 2.54 -3.81
CA SER A 259 -12.28 3.10 -3.58
C SER A 259 -11.16 2.07 -3.79
N ALA A 260 -11.39 0.81 -3.39
CA ALA A 260 -10.46 -0.29 -3.64
C ALA A 260 -10.38 -0.66 -5.14
N ALA A 261 -11.50 -0.61 -5.86
CA ALA A 261 -11.57 -0.81 -7.30
C ALA A 261 -10.71 0.22 -8.05
N ILE A 262 -10.88 1.50 -7.73
CA ILE A 262 -10.07 2.57 -8.33
C ILE A 262 -8.60 2.39 -7.93
N GLY A 263 -8.35 2.03 -6.67
CA GLY A 263 -7.02 1.71 -6.16
C GLY A 263 -6.30 0.61 -6.95
N SER A 264 -7.01 -0.35 -7.55
CA SER A 264 -6.38 -1.42 -8.36
C SER A 264 -5.82 -0.92 -9.69
N LEU A 265 -6.06 0.34 -10.07
CA LEU A 265 -5.42 0.99 -11.23
C LEU A 265 -3.98 1.45 -10.94
N THR A 266 -3.57 1.48 -9.67
CA THR A 266 -2.22 1.90 -9.25
C THR A 266 -1.09 1.22 -10.01
N PRO A 267 -1.09 -0.12 -10.20
CA PRO A 267 -0.03 -0.80 -10.94
C PRO A 267 0.05 -0.34 -12.40
N VAL A 268 -1.10 -0.12 -13.04
CA VAL A 268 -1.18 0.36 -14.44
C VAL A 268 -0.63 1.78 -14.54
N CYS A 269 -1.07 2.69 -13.67
CA CYS A 269 -0.58 4.06 -13.66
C CYS A 269 0.91 4.14 -13.29
N ALA A 270 1.38 3.36 -12.32
CA ALA A 270 2.81 3.30 -11.95
C ALA A 270 3.67 2.79 -13.10
N THR A 271 3.20 1.76 -13.79
CA THR A 271 3.86 1.18 -14.97
C THR A 271 3.98 2.22 -16.09
N LEU A 272 2.90 2.95 -16.40
CA LEU A 272 2.93 4.00 -17.41
C LEU A 272 3.89 5.14 -17.04
N LEU A 273 3.88 5.58 -15.77
CA LEU A 273 4.81 6.60 -15.30
C LEU A 273 6.27 6.14 -15.39
N ALA A 274 6.56 4.89 -15.01
CA ALA A 274 7.89 4.32 -15.11
C ALA A 274 8.35 4.16 -16.57
N TRP A 275 7.46 3.75 -17.47
CA TRP A 275 7.77 3.71 -18.89
C TRP A 275 8.08 5.11 -19.45
N CYS A 276 7.28 6.13 -19.10
CA CYS A 276 7.47 7.49 -19.60
C CYS A 276 8.69 8.22 -19.00
N TRP A 277 8.97 8.07 -17.70
CA TRP A 277 10.05 8.80 -17.02
C TRP A 277 11.34 8.02 -16.83
N LEU A 278 11.27 6.70 -16.65
CA LEU A 278 12.47 5.87 -16.46
C LEU A 278 12.85 5.10 -17.72
N GLY A 279 11.99 5.10 -18.76
CA GLY A 279 12.22 4.30 -19.96
C GLY A 279 12.14 2.79 -19.69
N GLU A 280 11.51 2.36 -18.60
CA GLU A 280 11.39 0.94 -18.26
C GLU A 280 10.55 0.20 -19.31
N GLN A 281 11.14 -0.81 -19.93
CA GLN A 281 10.49 -1.61 -20.96
C GLN A 281 9.53 -2.63 -20.33
N ILE A 282 8.36 -2.79 -20.94
CA ILE A 282 7.36 -3.77 -20.51
C ILE A 282 7.45 -4.97 -21.45
N THR A 283 7.95 -6.09 -20.95
CA THR A 283 7.94 -7.32 -21.74
C THR A 283 6.51 -7.86 -21.86
N PRO A 284 6.18 -8.64 -22.91
CA PRO A 284 4.86 -9.24 -23.04
C PRO A 284 4.46 -10.08 -21.82
N LEU A 285 5.42 -10.78 -21.21
CA LEU A 285 5.19 -11.61 -20.02
C LEU A 285 4.89 -10.74 -18.79
N THR A 286 5.62 -9.65 -18.60
CA THR A 286 5.31 -8.68 -17.53
C THR A 286 3.92 -8.06 -17.73
N GLY A 287 3.56 -7.69 -18.96
CA GLY A 287 2.25 -7.15 -19.31
C GLY A 287 1.11 -8.12 -19.03
N LEU A 288 1.29 -9.41 -19.36
CA LEU A 288 0.34 -10.47 -19.05
C LEU A 288 0.17 -10.64 -17.53
N GLY A 289 1.28 -10.69 -16.78
CA GLY A 289 1.26 -10.77 -15.32
C GLY A 289 0.53 -9.60 -14.67
N LEU A 290 0.82 -8.37 -15.10
CA LEU A 290 0.11 -7.14 -14.69
C LEU A 290 -1.40 -7.23 -14.96
N GLY A 291 -1.79 -7.67 -16.16
CA GLY A 291 -3.20 -7.83 -16.53
C GLY A 291 -3.92 -8.85 -15.66
N LEU A 292 -3.34 -10.04 -15.49
CA LEU A 292 -3.90 -11.12 -14.66
C LEU A 292 -4.05 -10.70 -13.20
N VAL A 293 -3.03 -10.07 -12.62
CA VAL A 293 -3.08 -9.59 -11.23
C VAL A 293 -4.16 -8.51 -11.07
N THR A 294 -4.19 -7.52 -11.97
CA THR A 294 -5.17 -6.43 -11.89
C THR A 294 -6.61 -6.95 -12.00
N LEU A 295 -6.88 -7.81 -12.99
CA LEU A 295 -8.21 -8.43 -13.18
C LEU A 295 -8.58 -9.36 -12.03
N GLY A 296 -7.62 -10.12 -11.51
CA GLY A 296 -7.81 -11.01 -10.37
C GLY A 296 -8.18 -10.24 -9.10
N VAL A 297 -7.54 -9.10 -8.82
CA VAL A 297 -7.88 -8.21 -7.71
C VAL A 297 -9.30 -7.66 -7.86
N ILE A 298 -9.67 -7.21 -9.06
CA ILE A 298 -11.04 -6.73 -9.34
C ILE A 298 -12.05 -7.86 -9.08
N GLY A 299 -11.79 -9.08 -9.57
CA GLY A 299 -12.64 -10.25 -9.30
C GLY A 299 -12.73 -10.59 -7.81
N ALA A 300 -11.62 -10.47 -7.07
CA ALA A 300 -11.55 -10.74 -5.64
C ALA A 300 -12.14 -9.61 -4.75
N SER A 301 -12.42 -8.44 -5.31
CA SER A 301 -13.00 -7.30 -4.59
C SER A 301 -14.51 -7.42 -4.33
N GLY A 302 -15.22 -8.25 -5.10
CA GLY A 302 -16.65 -8.55 -4.91
C GLY A 302 -17.62 -7.66 -5.68
N LEU A 303 -17.11 -6.67 -6.43
CA LEU A 303 -17.92 -5.77 -7.27
C LEU A 303 -18.79 -6.54 -8.27
N VAL A 304 -18.21 -7.54 -8.94
CA VAL A 304 -18.89 -8.37 -9.95
C VAL A 304 -19.99 -9.25 -9.35
N SER A 305 -19.84 -9.70 -8.08
CA SER A 305 -20.80 -10.58 -7.43
C SER A 305 -22.07 -9.86 -6.96
N ARG A 306 -22.01 -8.53 -6.74
CA ARG A 306 -23.18 -7.74 -6.34
C ARG A 306 -24.04 -7.31 -7.52
N GLU A 307 -23.44 -6.98 -8.66
CA GLU A 307 -24.21 -6.72 -9.89
C GLU A 307 -25.01 -7.95 -10.32
N GLY A 308 -24.46 -9.15 -10.16
CA GLY A 308 -25.19 -10.40 -10.40
C GLY A 308 -26.39 -10.61 -9.46
N ARG A 309 -26.27 -10.26 -8.18
CA ARG A 309 -27.38 -10.34 -7.22
C ARG A 309 -28.43 -9.24 -7.43
N ALA A 310 -28.02 -8.01 -7.70
CA ALA A 310 -28.92 -6.90 -7.98
C ALA A 310 -29.72 -7.08 -9.29
N ARG A 311 -29.17 -7.82 -10.27
CA ARG A 311 -29.90 -8.23 -11.48
C ARG A 311 -30.85 -9.40 -11.26
N GLN A 312 -30.57 -10.29 -10.31
CA GLN A 312 -31.47 -11.39 -9.92
C GLN A 312 -32.61 -10.95 -8.99
N GLU A 313 -32.43 -9.87 -8.23
CA GLU A 313 -33.48 -9.31 -7.37
C GLU A 313 -34.44 -8.36 -8.12
N ASN A 314 -34.07 -7.93 -9.34
CA ASN A 314 -34.86 -7.02 -10.20
C ASN A 314 -35.39 -7.69 -11.48
N GLY A 315 -35.27 -9.02 -11.62
CA GLY A 315 -35.79 -9.81 -12.74
C GLY A 315 -36.68 -10.92 -12.24
#